data_AF-A0A7X8AX10-F1
#
_entry.id   AF-A0A7X8AX10-F1
#
_cell.length_a   1.000
_cell.length_b   1.000
_cell.length_c   1.000
_cell.angle_alpha   90.00
_cell.angle_beta   90.00
_cell.angle_gamma   90.00
#
_symmetry.space_group_name_H-M   'P 1'
#
loop_
_entity.id
_entity.type
_entity.pdbx_description
1 polymer ?
#
loop_
_entity_poly.entity_id
_entity_poly.type
_entity_poly.pdbx_seq_one_letter_code
_entity_poly.pdbx_strand_id
1 'polypeptide(L)' 'MHNEKITEGVKCVVNTCHYYKSGDLCTAGKIEIKPRNAKSVDETDCGTYVNENEMRLN' A
#
# COMPACT_ATOMS: atom_id res chain seq x y z
N MET A 1 14.96 17.35 4.57
CA MET A 1 14.04 17.24 3.42
C MET A 1 13.89 15.76 3.11
N HIS A 2 12.69 15.21 3.21
CA HIS A 2 12.47 13.77 3.39
C HIS A 2 12.72 13.00 2.08
N ASN A 3 13.65 12.06 2.11
CA ASN A 3 14.06 11.20 0.99
C ASN A 3 13.16 9.95 0.90
N GLU A 4 11.85 10.11 1.08
CA GLU A 4 10.92 8.99 1.01
C GLU A 4 10.69 8.61 -0.46
N LYS A 5 11.02 7.36 -0.80
CA LYS A 5 10.86 6.85 -2.16
C LYS A 5 9.39 6.53 -2.41
N ILE A 6 8.75 7.34 -3.25
CA ILE A 6 7.38 7.14 -3.70
C ILE A 6 7.34 6.07 -4.79
N THR A 7 6.31 5.24 -4.76
CA THR A 7 5.99 4.32 -5.83
C THR A 7 5.10 5.02 -6.84
N GLU A 8 5.75 5.53 -7.89
CA GLU A 8 5.09 6.28 -8.96
C GLU A 8 3.94 5.49 -9.61
N GLY A 9 2.84 6.19 -9.92
CA GLY A 9 1.67 5.61 -10.55
C GLY A 9 0.76 4.78 -9.63
N VAL A 10 1.08 4.64 -8.34
CA VAL A 10 0.25 3.94 -7.35
C VAL A 10 -0.43 4.93 -6.40
N LYS A 11 -1.76 4.98 -6.44
CA LYS A 11 -2.57 5.76 -5.50
C LYS A 11 -2.85 4.94 -4.24
N CYS A 12 -2.52 5.47 -3.06
CA CYS A 12 -2.84 4.86 -1.78
C CYS A 12 -3.85 5.73 -1.02
N VAL A 13 -5.13 5.35 -1.02
CA VAL A 13 -6.21 6.13 -0.36
C VAL A 13 -6.53 5.66 1.06
N VAL A 14 -5.89 4.59 1.53
CA VAL A 14 -6.17 3.98 2.82
C VAL A 14 -5.20 4.54 3.85
N ASN A 15 -5.67 5.46 4.68
CA ASN A 15 -4.86 6.14 5.69
C ASN A 15 -4.38 5.24 6.84
N THR A 16 -4.92 4.02 6.96
CA THR A 16 -4.46 2.99 7.92
C THR A 16 -3.38 2.09 7.35
N CYS A 17 -2.96 2.26 6.09
CA CYS A 17 -1.84 1.52 5.52
C CYS A 17 -0.51 2.09 6.04
N HIS A 18 0.41 1.24 6.47
CA HIS A 18 1.75 1.63 6.92
C HIS A 18 2.53 2.40 5.84
N TYR A 19 2.25 2.10 4.58
CA TYR A 19 2.90 2.73 3.43
C TYR A 19 2.18 3.99 2.93
N TYR A 20 1.12 4.45 3.60
CA TYR A 20 0.42 5.66 3.23
C TYR A 20 1.24 6.90 3.57
N LYS A 21 1.28 7.85 2.64
CA LYS A 21 1.77 9.21 2.87
C LYS A 21 0.73 10.22 2.39
N SER A 22 0.71 11.37 3.08
CA SER A 22 -0.16 12.50 2.72
C SER A 22 -0.12 12.81 1.23
N GLY A 23 -1.30 13.05 0.65
CA GLY A 23 -1.48 13.22 -0.80
C GLY A 23 -1.82 11.93 -1.55
N ASP A 24 -2.36 10.92 -0.85
CA ASP A 24 -2.70 9.61 -1.41
C ASP A 24 -1.50 8.88 -2.05
N LEU A 25 -0.31 9.04 -1.48
CA LEU A 25 0.93 8.49 -2.00
C LEU A 25 1.28 7.16 -1.32
N CYS A 26 1.83 6.23 -2.09
CA CYS A 26 2.34 4.96 -1.58
C CYS A 26 3.87 5.00 -1.47
N THR A 27 4.41 4.68 -0.29
CA THR A 27 5.86 4.56 -0.05
C THR A 27 6.36 3.12 -0.14
N ALA A 28 5.47 2.16 -0.43
CA ALA A 28 5.83 0.76 -0.60
C ALA A 28 6.64 0.60 -1.89
N GLY A 29 7.98 0.60 -1.81
CA GLY A 29 8.88 0.59 -2.97
C GLY A 29 8.64 -0.54 -3.99
N LYS A 30 7.88 -1.57 -3.61
CA LYS A 30 7.24 -2.55 -4.50
C LYS A 30 5.87 -2.91 -3.92
N ILE A 31 4.90 -3.20 -4.79
CA ILE A 31 3.59 -3.72 -4.40
C ILE A 31 3.38 -5.14 -4.95
N GLU A 32 2.68 -5.97 -4.20
CA GLU A 32 2.22 -7.29 -4.58
C GLU A 32 0.70 -7.27 -4.63
N ILE A 33 0.13 -7.75 -5.73
CA ILE A 33 -1.32 -7.88 -5.92
C ILE A 33 -1.69 -9.36 -5.87
N LYS A 34 -2.78 -9.70 -5.16
CA LYS A 34 -3.25 -11.07 -4.93
C LYS A 34 -4.75 -11.21 -5.16
N PRO A 35 -5.24 -12.43 -5.41
CA PRO A 35 -4.48 -13.57 -5.90
C PRO A 35 -4.07 -13.35 -7.36
N ARG A 36 -3.03 -14.08 -7.82
CA ARG A 36 -2.52 -14.01 -9.20
C ARG A 36 -3.60 -14.22 -10.27
N ASN A 37 -4.64 -14.99 -9.95
CA ASN A 37 -5.68 -15.42 -10.88
C ASN A 37 -7.06 -14.81 -10.56
N ALA A 38 -7.08 -13.62 -9.95
CA ALA A 38 -8.31 -12.87 -9.72
C ALA A 38 -9.07 -12.67 -11.05
N LYS A 39 -10.35 -13.00 -11.07
CA LYS A 39 -11.22 -12.84 -12.24
C LYS A 39 -12.05 -11.57 -12.20
N SER A 40 -12.08 -10.91 -11.06
CA SER A 40 -12.83 -9.69 -10.79
C SER A 40 -12.02 -8.75 -9.91
N VAL A 41 -12.40 -7.47 -9.90
CA VAL A 41 -11.78 -6.46 -9.04
C VAL A 41 -12.01 -6.77 -7.56
N ASP A 42 -13.16 -7.35 -7.21
CA ASP A 42 -13.53 -7.69 -5.83
C ASP A 42 -12.71 -8.85 -5.27
N GLU A 43 -12.14 -9.69 -6.15
CA GLU A 43 -11.18 -10.73 -5.75
C GLU A 43 -9.77 -10.18 -5.54
N THR A 44 -9.49 -8.94 -5.94
CA THR A 44 -8.13 -8.39 -5.97
C THR A 44 -7.80 -7.63 -4.69
N ASP A 45 -6.76 -8.08 -3.99
CA ASP A 45 -6.21 -7.47 -2.80
C ASP A 45 -4.77 -6.98 -3.00
N CYS A 46 -4.40 -5.92 -2.27
CA CYS A 46 -3.01 -5.53 -2.12
C CYS A 46 -2.34 -6.45 -1.08
N GLY A 47 -1.57 -7.43 -1.54
CA GLY A 47 -0.77 -8.32 -0.69
C GLY A 47 0.35 -7.60 0.06
N THR A 48 0.65 -6.35 -0.31
CA THR A 48 1.56 -5.45 0.42
C THR A 48 0.84 -4.60 1.47
N TYR A 49 -0.48 -4.71 1.64
CA TYR A 49 -1.17 -3.97 2.69
C TYR A 49 -0.66 -4.42 4.07
N VAL A 50 -0.28 -3.43 4.87
CA VAL A 50 0.12 -3.61 6.26
C VAL A 50 -0.58 -2.54 7.07
N ASN A 51 -1.25 -2.93 8.16
CA ASN A 51 -1.96 -1.98 8.99
C ASN A 51 -0.96 -1.18 9.85
N GLU A 52 -0.99 0.14 9.75
CA GLU A 52 -0.13 1.06 10.52
C GLU A 52 -0.30 0.88 12.03
N ASN A 53 -1.53 0.61 12.48
CA ASN A 53 -1.80 0.42 13.91
C ASN A 53 -1.20 -0.90 14.41
N GLU A 54 -1.18 -1.94 13.57
CA GLU A 54 -0.56 -3.23 13.93
C GLU A 54 0.96 -3.12 13.93
N MET A 55 1.57 -2.37 13.00
CA MET A 55 3.03 -2.20 12.95
C MET A 55 3.59 -1.39 14.10
N ARG A 56 2.86 -0.40 14.61
CA ARG A 56 3.31 0.43 15.75
C ARG A 56 3.36 -0.31 17.08
N LEU A 57 2.76 -1.50 17.16
CA LEU A 57 2.75 -2.34 18.36
C LEU A 57 3.94 -3.32 18.40
N ASN A 58 4.76 -3.35 17.35
CA ASN A 58 5.91 -4.25 17.19
C ASN A 58 7.25 -3.54 17.39
#